data_AF-A0AAW2J5T6-F1
#
_entry.id   AF-A0AAW2J5T6-F1
#
_cell.length_a   1.000
_cell.length_b   1.000
_cell.length_c   1.000
_cell.angle_alpha   90.00
_cell.angle_beta   90.00
_cell.angle_gamma   90.00
#
_symmetry.space_group_name_H-M   'P 1'
#
loop_
_entity.id
_entity.type
_entity.pdbx_description
1 polymer ?
#
loop_
_entity_poly.entity_id
_entity_poly.type
_entity_poly.pdbx_seq_one_letter_code
_entity_poly.pdbx_strand_id
1 'polypeptide(L)' 'DDMNCAEPYVRFLCQWLLDYCYDDMEFMTKFIDKTVLQRLEMVAKFKLHRVTYTEAVAILEEAAKVMKFE' A
#
# COMPACT_ATOMS: atom_id res chain seq x y z
N ASP A 1 1.17 15.47 13.43
CA ASP A 1 1.49 14.33 14.32
C ASP A 1 0.76 13.06 13.97
N ASP A 2 -0.54 13.12 13.66
CA ASP A 2 -1.33 11.93 13.29
C ASP A 2 -0.68 11.07 12.20
N MET A 3 -0.30 11.66 11.05
CA MET A 3 0.38 10.91 9.99
C MET A 3 1.75 10.37 10.40
N ASN A 4 2.46 11.04 11.32
CA ASN A 4 3.74 10.58 11.85
C ASN A 4 3.57 9.37 12.78
N CYS A 5 2.40 9.21 13.39
CA CYS A 5 2.04 8.06 14.22
C CYS A 5 1.45 6.91 13.38
N ALA A 6 0.59 7.25 12.42
CA ALA A 6 -0.11 6.27 11.58
C ALA A 6 0.85 5.46 10.69
N GLU A 7 1.84 6.12 10.08
CA GLU A 7 2.82 5.45 9.20
C GLU A 7 3.60 4.32 9.91
N PRO A 8 4.31 4.57 11.03
CA PRO A 8 5.02 3.50 11.74
C PRO A 8 4.07 2.44 12.31
N TYR A 9 2.85 2.81 12.72
CA TYR A 9 1.85 1.85 13.20
C TYR A 9 1.44 0.84 12.12
N VAL A 10 1.06 1.31 10.94
CA VAL A 10 0.66 0.42 9.83
C VAL A 10 1.84 -0.43 9.37
N ARG A 11 3.05 0.15 9.29
CA ARG A 11 4.27 -0.61 8.96
C ARG A 11 4.54 -1.73 9.96
N PHE A 12 4.40 -1.45 11.25
CA PHE A 12 4.55 -2.44 12.31
C PHE A 12 3.55 -3.58 12.15
N LEU A 13 2.26 -3.29 11.91
CA LEU A 13 1.25 -4.34 11.73
C LEU A 13 1.52 -5.21 10.51
N CYS A 14 1.94 -4.62 9.38
CA CYS A 14 2.30 -5.37 8.19
C CYS A 14 3.51 -6.29 8.45
N GLN A 15 4.54 -5.79 9.14
CA GLN A 15 5.70 -6.60 9.49
C GLN A 15 5.31 -7.72 10.48
N TRP A 16 4.47 -7.42 11.47
CA TRP A 16 4.01 -8.40 12.45
C TRP A 16 3.23 -9.54 11.79
N LEU A 17 2.35 -9.23 10.83
CA LEU A 17 1.65 -10.26 10.05
C LEU A 17 2.61 -11.15 9.26
N LEU A 18 3.66 -10.57 8.67
CA LEU A 18 4.69 -11.32 7.96
C LEU A 18 5.53 -12.20 8.88
N ASP A 19 5.79 -11.74 10.11
CA ASP A 19 6.63 -12.47 11.07
C ASP A 19 5.87 -13.59 11.79
N TYR A 20 4.59 -13.38 12.12
CA TYR A 20 3.81 -14.27 13.00
C TYR A 20 2.65 -14.99 12.33
N CYS A 21 2.21 -14.53 11.15
CA CYS A 21 1.05 -15.10 10.43
C CYS A 21 1.40 -15.46 8.98
N TYR A 22 2.67 -15.78 8.69
CA TYR A 22 3.13 -16.01 7.32
C TYR A 22 2.35 -17.14 6.61
N ASP A 23 2.13 -18.26 7.29
CA ASP A 23 1.44 -19.42 6.70
C ASP A 23 -0.01 -19.09 6.30
N ASP A 24 -0.71 -18.32 7.12
CA ASP A 24 -2.05 -17.83 6.80
C ASP A 24 -2.03 -16.87 5.61
N MET A 25 -1.01 -16.00 5.52
CA MET A 25 -0.85 -15.10 4.38
C MET A 25 -0.46 -15.84 3.10
N GLU A 26 0.29 -16.94 3.20
CA GLU A 26 0.60 -17.83 2.08
C GLU A 26 -0.67 -18.54 1.58
N PHE A 27 -1.52 -19.00 2.49
CA PHE A 27 -2.85 -19.52 2.16
C PHE A 27 -3.71 -18.46 1.47
N MET A 28 -3.79 -17.25 2.03
CA MET A 28 -4.53 -16.14 1.41
C MET A 28 -4.00 -15.80 0.00
N THR A 29 -2.68 -15.88 -0.20
CA THR A 29 -2.05 -15.65 -1.50
C THR A 29 -2.48 -16.69 -2.54
N LYS A 30 -2.61 -17.94 -2.12
CA LYS A 30 -2.99 -19.05 -3.02
C LYS A 30 -4.47 -18.98 -3.43
N PHE A 31 -5.37 -18.58 -2.53
CA PHE A 31 -6.81 -18.78 -2.73
C PHE A 31 -7.65 -17.50 -2.85
N ILE A 32 -7.18 -16.35 -2.34
CA ILE A 32 -7.99 -15.12 -2.25
C ILE A 32 -7.34 -13.99 -3.05
N ASP A 33 -6.10 -13.62 -2.72
CA ASP A 33 -5.40 -12.50 -3.34
C ASP A 33 -3.93 -12.84 -3.57
N LYS A 34 -3.59 -13.13 -4.84
CA LYS A 34 -2.24 -13.49 -5.30
C LYS A 34 -1.16 -12.45 -5.01
N THR A 35 -1.54 -11.23 -4.62
CA THR A 35 -0.61 -10.11 -4.40
C THR A 35 -0.51 -9.69 -2.94
N VAL A 36 -1.21 -10.35 -2.01
CA VAL A 36 -1.26 -9.91 -0.60
C VAL A 36 0.11 -9.89 0.07
N LEU A 37 0.92 -10.94 -0.09
CA LEU A 37 2.27 -10.99 0.49
C LEU A 37 3.16 -9.88 -0.06
N GLN A 38 3.15 -9.66 -1.38
CA GLN A 38 3.94 -8.61 -2.01
C GLN A 38 3.53 -7.22 -1.51
N ARG A 39 2.22 -6.99 -1.33
CA ARG A 39 1.68 -5.73 -0.82
C ARG A 39 2.06 -5.52 0.65
N LEU A 40 1.97 -6.54 1.49
CA LEU A 40 2.38 -6.47 2.90
C LEU A 40 3.88 -6.15 3.02
N GLU A 41 4.73 -6.83 2.24
CA GLU A 41 6.16 -6.54 2.22
C GLU A 41 6.48 -5.12 1.75
N MET A 42 5.76 -4.64 0.73
CA MET A 42 5.93 -3.29 0.20
C MET A 42 5.60 -2.25 1.27
N VAL A 43 4.44 -2.38 1.93
CA VAL A 43 4.03 -1.44 2.98
C VAL A 43 5.00 -1.51 4.17
N ALA A 44 5.45 -2.71 4.57
CA ALA A 44 6.40 -2.85 5.68
C ALA A 44 7.76 -2.18 5.40
N LYS A 45 8.26 -2.25 4.16
CA LYS A 45 9.62 -1.80 3.79
C LYS A 45 9.69 -0.34 3.32
N PHE A 46 8.73 0.11 2.51
CA PHE A 46 8.82 1.41 1.84
C PHE A 46 8.22 2.55 2.66
N LYS A 47 8.73 3.76 2.42
CA LYS A 47 8.22 4.99 3.03
C LYS A 47 6.95 5.45 2.31
N LEU A 48 5.94 5.87 3.05
CA LEU A 48 4.71 6.40 2.47
C LEU A 48 4.96 7.83 1.98
N HIS A 49 4.66 8.08 0.71
CA HIS A 49 4.69 9.42 0.16
C HIS A 49 3.51 10.24 0.69
N ARG A 50 3.79 11.49 1.06
CA ARG A 50 2.77 12.45 1.47
C ARG A 50 2.50 13.37 0.30
N VAL A 51 1.24 13.48 -0.05
CA VAL A 51 0.76 14.27 -1.19
C VAL A 51 -0.43 15.08 -0.69
N THR A 52 -0.44 16.36 -1.02
CA THR A 52 -1.60 17.22 -0.74
C THR A 52 -2.74 16.89 -1.69
N TYR A 53 -3.96 17.24 -1.30
CA TYR A 53 -5.12 17.02 -2.15
C TYR A 53 -4.96 17.68 -3.54
N THR A 54 -4.43 18.90 -3.59
CA THR A 54 -4.20 19.64 -4.84
C THR A 54 -3.20 18.93 -5.75
N GLU A 55 -2.09 18.44 -5.21
CA GLU A 55 -1.11 17.67 -5.97
C GLU A 55 -1.72 16.35 -6.49
N ALA A 56 -2.51 15.66 -5.68
CA ALA A 56 -3.18 14.42 -6.10
C ALA A 56 -4.15 14.67 -7.27
N VAL A 57 -4.94 15.74 -7.22
CA VAL A 57 -5.84 16.13 -8.33
C VAL A 57 -5.05 16.45 -9.59
N ALA A 58 -3.96 17.23 -9.49
CA ALA A 58 -3.14 17.57 -10.64
C ALA A 58 -2.53 16.31 -11.32
N ILE A 59 -2.07 15.33 -10.53
CA ILE A 59 -1.56 14.05 -11.05
C ILE A 59 -2.65 13.30 -11.82
N LEU A 60 -3.88 13.26 -11.30
CA LEU A 60 -5.00 12.59 -11.94
C LEU A 60 -5.43 13.28 -13.23
N GLU A 61 -5.46 14.62 -13.27
CA GLU A 61 -5.79 15.39 -14.47
C GLU A 61 -4.77 15.16 -15.59
N GLU A 62 -3.47 15.12 -15.27
CA GLU A 62 -2.43 14.81 -16.26
C GLU A 62 -2.54 13.37 -16.77
N ALA A 63 -2.80 12.39 -15.90
CA ALA A 63 -3.01 11.01 -16.31
C ALA A 63 -4.25 10.86 -17.22
N ALA A 64 -5.33 11.60 -16.95
CA ALA A 64 -6.55 11.59 -17.74
C ALA A 64 -6.36 12.19 -19.15
N LYS A 65 -5.44 13.15 -19.34
CA LYS A 65 -5.11 13.67 -20.68
C LYS A 65 -4.44 12.62 -21.57
N VAL A 66 -3.72 11.67 -20.98
CA VAL A 66 -3.05 10.56 -21.68
C VAL A 66 -4.04 9.44 -22.01
N MET A 67 -5.01 9.17 -21.13
CA MET A 67 -6.08 8.20 -21.35
C MET A 67 -7.24 8.82 -22.12
N LYS A 68 -7.12 8.89 -23.45
CA LYS A 68 -8.30 9.07 -24.31
C LYS A 68 -9.13 7.79 -24.24
N PHE A 69 -10.33 7.89 -23.66
CA PHE A 69 -11.36 6.87 -23.84
C PHE A 69 -11.82 6.93 -25.30
N GLU A 70 -11.38 5.96 -26.11
CA GLU A 70 -11.99 5.61 -27.40
C GLU A 70 -13.12 4.61 -27.19
#